data_AF-A0A5Z2F8M1-F1
#
_entry.id   AF-A0A5Z2F8M1-F1
#
_cell.length_a   1.000
_cell.length_b   1.000
_cell.length_c   1.000
_cell.angle_alpha   90.00
_cell.angle_beta   90.00
_cell.angle_gamma   90.00
#
_symmetry.space_group_name_H-M   'P 1'
#
loop_
_entity.id
_entity.type
_entity.pdbx_description
1 polymer ?
#
loop_
_entity_poly.entity_id
_entity_poly.type
_entity_poly.pdbx_seq_one_letter_code
_entity_poly.pdbx_strand_id
1 'polypeptide(L)'
;FDPQFHEVFELVRSGKIGRPQMIKITSRDPDLLPHDLIKRIGGLIFDFTMHDFDMARFMMQDEVSEVYVKGNTLIDPSLKNIDDVDTLAVMLTFRNGGYALIDNSRRAVYGYDQRVEVFGSEGMAYADNVSESTVKVFNSQHCIMKNPLPDFTVRYREAYRTEILHFIDSVLHHTPVVCTGEDALLAQRIAIAAQQSLKSGLPVKITSDIYL
;
A
#
# COMPACT_ATOMS: atom_id res chain seq x y z
N PHE A 1 6.11 -9.66 2.50
CA PHE A 1 6.08 -10.90 3.31
C PHE A 1 4.69 -11.37 3.70
N ASP A 2 3.63 -10.59 3.49
CA ASP A 2 2.28 -11.12 3.61
C ASP A 2 2.06 -12.29 2.63
N PRO A 3 1.54 -13.45 3.06
CA PRO A 3 1.39 -14.60 2.18
C PRO A 3 0.43 -14.35 1.01
N GLN A 4 -0.64 -13.57 1.21
CA GLN A 4 -1.62 -13.29 0.15
C GLN A 4 -1.01 -12.38 -0.91
N PHE A 5 -0.34 -11.30 -0.48
CA PHE A 5 0.33 -10.39 -1.42
C PHE A 5 1.55 -11.05 -2.09
N HIS A 6 2.26 -11.93 -1.39
CA HIS A 6 3.34 -12.69 -2.01
C HIS A 6 2.83 -13.66 -3.08
N GLU A 7 1.69 -14.31 -2.87
CA GLU A 7 1.07 -15.16 -3.90
C GLU A 7 0.66 -14.34 -5.13
N VAL A 8 0.08 -13.15 -4.95
CA VAL A 8 -0.21 -12.24 -6.08
C VAL A 8 1.08 -11.90 -6.82
N PHE A 9 2.14 -11.51 -6.12
CA PHE A 9 3.43 -11.22 -6.74
C PHE A 9 3.98 -12.39 -7.55
N GLU A 10 3.92 -13.61 -7.02
CA GLU A 10 4.40 -14.81 -7.73
C GLU A 10 3.58 -15.11 -8.99
N LEU A 11 2.25 -14.90 -8.95
CA LEU A 11 1.39 -15.02 -10.13
C LEU A 11 1.74 -13.96 -11.20
N VAL A 12 2.06 -12.75 -10.79
CA VAL A 12 2.52 -11.70 -11.69
C VAL A 12 3.88 -12.06 -12.30
N ARG A 13 4.87 -12.36 -11.45
CA ARG A 13 6.26 -12.70 -11.82
C ARG A 13 6.35 -13.92 -12.72
N SER A 14 5.51 -14.92 -12.50
CA SER A 14 5.45 -16.12 -13.35
C SER A 14 4.77 -15.89 -14.70
N GLY A 15 4.21 -14.70 -14.94
CA GLY A 15 3.50 -14.37 -16.18
C GLY A 15 2.10 -14.97 -16.26
N LYS A 16 1.53 -15.46 -15.15
CA LYS A 16 0.21 -16.12 -15.14
C LYS A 16 -0.93 -15.20 -15.60
N ILE A 17 -0.74 -13.90 -15.48
CA ILE A 17 -1.68 -12.86 -15.92
C ILE A 17 -1.17 -12.08 -17.15
N GLY A 18 -0.11 -12.56 -17.82
CA GLY A 18 0.55 -11.86 -18.92
C GLY A 18 1.33 -10.63 -18.44
N ARG A 19 1.41 -9.59 -19.28
CA ARG A 19 2.10 -8.34 -18.95
C ARG A 19 1.22 -7.47 -18.04
N PRO A 20 1.69 -7.05 -16.85
CA PRO A 20 0.96 -6.12 -15.98
C PRO A 20 0.68 -4.79 -16.66
N GLN A 21 -0.51 -4.22 -16.41
CA GLN A 21 -0.98 -2.98 -17.02
C GLN A 21 -1.54 -1.99 -15.99
N MET A 22 -2.31 -2.50 -15.02
CA MET A 22 -2.98 -1.68 -14.01
C MET A 22 -2.92 -2.37 -12.65
N ILE A 23 -2.50 -1.64 -11.63
CA ILE A 23 -2.56 -2.06 -10.23
C ILE A 23 -3.62 -1.22 -9.50
N LYS A 24 -4.39 -1.85 -8.62
CA LYS A 24 -5.20 -1.13 -7.63
C LYS A 24 -4.79 -1.56 -6.24
N ILE A 25 -4.52 -0.60 -5.37
CA ILE A 25 -4.22 -0.82 -3.96
C ILE A 25 -5.22 -0.01 -3.15
N THR A 26 -5.94 -0.69 -2.25
CA THR A 26 -6.76 -0.03 -1.24
C THR A 26 -6.15 -0.32 0.12
N SER A 27 -5.77 0.73 0.84
CA SER A 27 -5.22 0.63 2.19
C SER A 27 -5.94 1.61 3.10
N ARG A 28 -6.72 1.11 4.07
CA ARG A 28 -7.52 1.95 4.99
C ARG A 28 -7.35 1.49 6.44
N ASP A 29 -6.93 2.41 7.30
CA ASP A 29 -6.78 2.18 8.74
C ASP A 29 -8.14 2.11 9.44
N PRO A 30 -8.27 1.38 10.56
CA PRO A 30 -9.51 1.34 11.34
C PRO A 30 -9.81 2.67 12.04
N ASP A 31 -8.78 3.44 12.43
CA ASP A 31 -8.95 4.69 13.18
C ASP A 31 -7.78 5.68 13.01
N LEU A 32 -8.06 6.94 13.36
CA LEU A 32 -7.09 8.04 13.36
C LEU A 32 -6.06 7.90 14.47
N LEU A 33 -4.81 8.27 14.17
CA LEU A 33 -3.76 8.41 15.16
C LEU A 33 -3.85 9.75 15.90
N PRO A 34 -3.31 9.86 17.13
CA PRO A 34 -3.17 11.15 17.81
C PRO A 34 -2.35 12.14 16.98
N HIS A 35 -2.79 13.40 16.91
CA HIS A 35 -2.16 14.44 16.07
C HIS A 35 -0.66 14.64 16.35
N ASP A 36 -0.26 14.58 17.62
CA ASP A 36 1.16 14.71 18.01
C ASP A 36 2.00 13.55 17.48
N LEU A 37 1.41 12.36 17.34
CA LEU A 37 2.08 11.23 16.72
C LEU A 37 2.19 11.44 15.21
N ILE A 38 1.10 11.85 14.55
CA ILE A 38 1.04 12.14 13.11
C ILE A 38 2.14 13.13 12.69
N LYS A 39 2.34 14.22 13.44
CA LYS A 39 3.42 15.19 13.17
C LYS A 39 4.82 14.58 13.21
N ARG A 40 5.07 13.64 14.15
CA ARG A 40 6.40 13.03 14.33
C ARG A 40 6.73 12.01 13.24
N ILE A 41 5.72 11.36 12.67
CA ILE A 41 5.86 10.29 11.68
C ILE A 41 5.75 10.78 10.22
N GLY A 42 5.45 12.07 10.01
CA GLY A 42 5.47 12.70 8.69
C GLY A 42 4.13 12.75 7.96
N GLY A 43 3.01 12.48 8.65
CA GLY A 43 1.67 12.51 8.06
C GLY A 43 1.31 11.26 7.25
N LEU A 44 0.11 11.25 6.68
CA LEU A 44 -0.46 10.08 6.00
C LEU A 44 0.43 9.51 4.88
N ILE A 45 1.08 10.37 4.09
CA ILE A 45 1.91 9.94 2.95
C ILE A 45 3.14 9.14 3.41
N PHE A 46 3.85 9.64 4.43
CA PHE A 46 5.12 9.04 4.85
C PHE A 46 4.94 7.86 5.79
N ASP A 47 3.93 7.91 6.65
CA ASP A 47 3.64 6.85 7.62
C ASP A 47 2.89 5.67 7.01
N PHE A 48 2.01 5.91 6.04
CA PHE A 48 1.07 4.90 5.58
C PHE A 48 1.19 4.63 4.08
N THR A 49 1.01 5.65 3.24
CA THR A 49 1.02 5.49 1.78
C THR A 49 2.37 5.01 1.25
N MET A 50 3.47 5.26 1.98
CA MET A 50 4.80 4.78 1.60
C MET A 50 4.86 3.26 1.44
N HIS A 51 4.10 2.50 2.25
CA HIS A 51 3.97 1.05 2.09
C HIS A 51 3.33 0.67 0.76
N ASP A 52 2.34 1.45 0.30
CA ASP A 52 1.67 1.21 -0.97
C ASP A 52 2.56 1.57 -2.16
N PHE A 53 3.47 2.53 -2.03
CA PHE A 53 4.48 2.83 -3.06
C PHE A 53 5.45 1.66 -3.24
N ASP A 54 5.94 1.09 -2.13
CA ASP A 54 6.77 -0.11 -2.17
C ASP A 54 6.00 -1.29 -2.77
N MET A 55 4.76 -1.52 -2.32
CA MET A 55 3.89 -2.57 -2.85
C MET A 55 3.64 -2.41 -4.35
N ALA A 56 3.40 -1.19 -4.83
CA ALA A 56 3.16 -0.93 -6.25
C ALA A 56 4.41 -1.26 -7.10
N ARG A 57 5.61 -0.88 -6.63
CA ARG A 57 6.89 -1.26 -7.26
C ARG A 57 7.06 -2.78 -7.28
N PHE A 58 6.82 -3.43 -6.14
CA PHE A 58 6.92 -4.88 -5.98
C PHE A 58 5.99 -5.62 -6.96
N MET A 59 4.73 -5.19 -7.07
CA MET A 59 3.73 -5.81 -7.94
C MET A 59 3.99 -5.55 -9.42
N MET A 60 4.39 -4.33 -9.81
CA MET A 60 4.65 -4.01 -11.22
C MET A 60 5.97 -4.60 -11.72
N GLN A 61 6.94 -4.82 -10.82
CA GLN A 61 8.34 -5.17 -11.14
C GLN A 61 8.97 -4.13 -12.08
N ASP A 62 8.64 -2.86 -11.84
CA ASP A 62 9.18 -1.72 -12.57
C ASP A 62 9.16 -0.47 -11.66
N GLU A 63 9.84 0.58 -12.10
CA GLU A 63 9.98 1.81 -11.35
C GLU A 63 8.94 2.87 -11.74
N VAL A 64 8.54 3.66 -10.75
CA VAL A 64 7.62 4.79 -10.92
C VAL A 64 8.37 5.95 -11.56
N SER A 65 7.73 6.57 -12.56
CA SER A 65 8.25 7.72 -13.30
C SER A 65 7.53 9.03 -12.98
N GLU A 66 6.28 8.97 -12.53
CA GLU A 66 5.46 10.12 -12.17
C GLU A 66 4.39 9.74 -11.14
N VAL A 67 4.06 10.67 -10.26
CA VAL A 67 2.97 10.55 -9.28
C VAL A 67 2.05 11.75 -9.34
N TYR A 68 0.74 11.51 -9.25
CA TYR A 68 -0.29 12.52 -9.07
C TYR A 68 -1.14 12.22 -7.85
N VAL A 69 -1.36 13.22 -6.99
CA VAL A 69 -2.07 13.03 -5.71
C VAL A 69 -3.17 14.07 -5.53
N LYS A 70 -4.32 13.59 -5.04
CA LYS A 70 -5.37 14.42 -4.44
C LYS A 70 -5.65 13.93 -3.03
N GLY A 71 -5.88 14.87 -2.13
CA GLY A 71 -6.12 14.58 -0.73
C GLY A 71 -7.04 15.60 -0.08
N ASN A 72 -7.71 15.19 0.99
CA ASN A 72 -8.50 16.09 1.82
C ASN A 72 -8.67 15.54 3.24
N THR A 73 -9.24 16.37 4.12
CA THR A 73 -9.67 15.96 5.46
C THR A 73 -11.17 15.72 5.46
N LEU A 74 -11.57 14.47 5.20
CA LEU A 74 -12.96 14.03 5.14
C LEU A 74 -13.42 13.38 6.45
N ILE A 75 -12.49 13.11 7.37
CA ILE A 75 -12.72 12.40 8.62
C ILE A 75 -12.54 13.37 9.80
N ASP A 76 -11.38 14.02 9.87
CA ASP A 76 -11.05 15.01 10.90
C ASP A 76 -10.54 16.31 10.25
N PRO A 77 -11.41 17.32 10.10
CA PRO A 77 -11.03 18.61 9.53
C PRO A 77 -9.85 19.30 10.23
N SER A 78 -9.61 19.00 11.51
CA SER A 78 -8.58 19.65 12.30
C SER A 78 -7.15 19.22 11.95
N LEU A 79 -6.98 18.14 11.15
CA LEU A 79 -5.69 17.77 10.56
C LEU A 79 -5.12 18.84 9.62
N LYS A 80 -5.96 19.74 9.09
CA LYS A 80 -5.50 20.91 8.34
C LYS A 80 -4.60 21.83 9.17
N ASN A 81 -4.75 21.84 10.48
CA ASN A 81 -3.93 22.67 11.39
C ASN A 81 -2.49 22.16 11.50
N ILE A 82 -2.22 20.95 10.99
CA ILE A 82 -0.93 20.27 11.05
C ILE A 82 -0.42 19.90 9.67
N ASP A 83 -0.99 20.51 8.62
CA ASP A 83 -0.68 20.29 7.20
C ASP A 83 -0.77 18.81 6.76
N ASP A 84 -1.72 18.06 7.34
CA ASP A 84 -1.96 16.65 6.98
C ASP A 84 -3.39 16.41 6.43
N VAL A 85 -3.58 15.24 5.84
CA VAL A 85 -4.84 14.77 5.23
C VAL A 85 -5.19 13.37 5.74
N ASP A 86 -6.47 13.02 5.74
CA ASP A 86 -6.94 11.70 6.20
C ASP A 86 -7.43 10.79 5.07
N THR A 87 -7.62 11.34 3.88
CA THR A 87 -8.10 10.62 2.70
C THR A 87 -7.28 11.02 1.48
N LEU A 88 -6.73 10.05 0.76
CA LEU A 88 -5.92 10.23 -0.45
C LEU A 88 -6.43 9.41 -1.63
N ALA A 89 -6.26 9.96 -2.83
CA ALA A 89 -6.28 9.25 -4.09
C ALA A 89 -4.98 9.55 -4.82
N VAL A 90 -4.28 8.51 -5.26
CA VAL A 90 -2.97 8.58 -5.90
C VAL A 90 -3.03 7.83 -7.23
N MET A 91 -2.40 8.41 -8.25
CA MET A 91 -2.09 7.73 -9.50
C MET A 91 -0.58 7.69 -9.70
N LEU A 92 -0.03 6.51 -9.94
CA LEU A 92 1.37 6.30 -10.31
C LEU A 92 1.45 5.92 -11.79
N THR A 93 2.46 6.46 -12.48
CA THR A 93 2.81 6.06 -13.85
C THR A 93 4.18 5.37 -13.83
N PHE A 94 4.25 4.13 -14.33
CA PHE A 94 5.48 3.35 -14.41
C PHE A 94 6.25 3.61 -15.71
N ARG A 95 7.56 3.35 -15.70
CA ARG A 95 8.43 3.55 -16.87
C ARG A 95 8.01 2.69 -18.07
N ASN A 96 7.48 1.50 -17.82
CA ASN A 96 6.93 0.60 -18.82
C ASN A 96 5.56 1.05 -19.37
N GLY A 97 5.01 2.17 -18.89
CA GLY A 97 3.72 2.73 -19.31
C GLY A 97 2.50 2.17 -18.57
N GLY A 98 2.68 1.27 -17.60
CA GLY A 98 1.62 0.80 -16.71
C GLY A 98 1.25 1.85 -15.65
N TYR A 99 0.16 1.58 -14.94
CA TYR A 99 -0.36 2.49 -13.91
C TYR A 99 -0.64 1.77 -12.59
N ALA A 100 -0.62 2.51 -11.49
CA ALA A 100 -1.24 2.10 -10.23
C ALA A 100 -2.20 3.19 -9.72
N LEU A 101 -3.32 2.75 -9.16
CA LEU A 101 -4.27 3.59 -8.43
C LEU A 101 -4.24 3.17 -6.97
N ILE A 102 -4.02 4.13 -6.07
CA ILE A 102 -3.99 3.89 -4.63
C ILE A 102 -5.04 4.78 -3.98
N ASP A 103 -5.88 4.21 -3.13
CA ASP A 103 -6.75 4.97 -2.23
C ASP A 103 -6.43 4.69 -0.77
N ASN A 104 -6.23 5.77 -0.01
CA ASN A 104 -6.02 5.69 1.42
C ASN A 104 -7.10 6.40 2.21
N SER A 105 -7.42 5.84 3.37
CA SER A 105 -8.28 6.46 4.38
C SER A 105 -7.74 6.13 5.77
N ARG A 106 -7.70 7.10 6.68
CA ARG A 106 -7.39 6.86 8.10
C ARG A 106 -8.52 6.19 8.87
N ARG A 107 -9.71 6.00 8.27
CA ARG A 107 -10.83 5.36 8.95
C ARG A 107 -11.67 4.50 8.01
N ALA A 108 -11.70 3.21 8.31
CA ALA A 108 -12.62 2.20 7.79
C ALA A 108 -13.32 1.53 8.97
N VAL A 109 -14.59 1.89 9.19
CA VAL A 109 -15.38 1.43 10.36
C VAL A 109 -15.63 -0.08 10.39
N TYR A 110 -15.31 -0.77 9.30
CA TYR A 110 -15.45 -2.22 9.16
C TYR A 110 -14.12 -2.95 9.37
N GLY A 111 -13.03 -2.29 9.76
CA GLY A 111 -11.73 -2.92 10.04
C GLY A 111 -10.66 -2.54 9.04
N TYR A 112 -9.55 -3.28 9.08
CA TYR A 112 -8.36 -2.95 8.31
C TYR A 112 -8.50 -3.43 6.85
N ASP A 113 -8.73 -2.48 5.94
CA ASP A 113 -8.94 -2.75 4.51
C ASP A 113 -7.58 -2.71 3.79
N GLN A 114 -7.09 -3.85 3.31
CA GLN A 114 -5.80 -4.02 2.66
C GLN A 114 -5.97 -4.97 1.47
N ARG A 115 -6.18 -4.40 0.29
CA ARG A 115 -6.47 -5.16 -0.95
C ARG A 115 -5.52 -4.77 -2.06
N VAL A 116 -5.16 -5.75 -2.89
CA VAL A 116 -4.34 -5.55 -4.08
C VAL A 116 -4.98 -6.27 -5.27
N GLU A 117 -5.11 -5.58 -6.40
CA GLU A 117 -5.52 -6.12 -7.69
C GLU A 117 -4.42 -5.81 -8.72
N VAL A 118 -3.97 -6.81 -9.49
CA VAL A 118 -3.07 -6.61 -10.62
C VAL A 118 -3.73 -7.16 -11.88
N PHE A 119 -4.10 -6.26 -12.77
CA PHE A 119 -4.63 -6.58 -14.09
C PHE A 119 -3.51 -6.59 -15.14
N GLY A 120 -3.46 -7.65 -15.94
CA GLY A 120 -2.51 -7.82 -17.02
C GLY A 120 -3.17 -8.29 -18.31
N SER A 121 -2.37 -8.45 -19.37
CA SER A 121 -2.86 -8.76 -20.71
C SER A 121 -3.61 -10.09 -20.85
N GLU A 122 -3.43 -11.02 -19.91
CA GLU A 122 -4.00 -12.38 -19.98
C GLU A 122 -4.87 -12.73 -18.76
N GLY A 123 -5.06 -11.80 -17.82
CA GLY A 123 -5.88 -12.05 -16.65
C GLY A 123 -5.68 -11.05 -15.53
N MET A 124 -6.12 -11.42 -14.34
CA MET A 124 -5.99 -10.61 -13.14
C MET A 124 -5.75 -11.49 -11.92
N ALA A 125 -4.88 -11.02 -11.02
CA ALA A 125 -4.67 -11.60 -9.70
C ALA A 125 -5.16 -10.59 -8.64
N TYR A 126 -5.83 -11.10 -7.60
CA TYR A 126 -6.46 -10.27 -6.57
C TYR A 126 -6.33 -10.92 -5.20
N ALA A 127 -5.88 -10.11 -4.23
CA ALA A 127 -5.90 -10.46 -2.81
C ALA A 127 -6.97 -9.64 -2.11
N ASP A 128 -7.94 -10.33 -1.52
CA ASP A 128 -9.00 -9.73 -0.70
C ASP A 128 -8.56 -9.58 0.76
N ASN A 129 -9.40 -8.92 1.56
CA ASN A 129 -9.21 -8.84 3.00
C ASN A 129 -9.28 -10.21 3.68
N VAL A 130 -8.47 -10.38 4.71
CA VAL A 130 -8.52 -11.53 5.61
C VAL A 130 -9.45 -11.22 6.77
N SER A 131 -10.26 -12.20 7.17
CA SER A 131 -11.15 -12.13 8.35
C SER A 131 -10.81 -13.23 9.36
N GLU A 132 -11.22 -13.05 10.61
CA GLU A 132 -11.07 -14.06 11.67
C GLU A 132 -11.83 -15.36 11.38
N SER A 133 -12.84 -15.31 10.51
CA SER A 133 -13.66 -16.47 10.18
C SER A 133 -14.15 -16.46 8.74
N THR A 134 -14.17 -17.63 8.13
CA THR A 134 -14.78 -17.88 6.82
C THR A 134 -16.28 -18.18 6.89
N VAL A 135 -16.86 -18.22 8.10
CA VAL A 135 -18.28 -18.51 8.30
C VAL A 135 -19.15 -17.38 7.76
N LYS A 136 -20.16 -17.76 6.96
CA LYS A 136 -21.15 -16.86 6.38
C LYS A 136 -22.55 -17.37 6.72
N VAL A 137 -23.45 -16.45 7.07
CA VAL A 137 -24.86 -16.76 7.33
C VAL A 137 -25.68 -16.25 6.14
N PHE A 138 -26.50 -17.12 5.56
CA PHE A 138 -27.44 -16.79 4.50
C PHE A 138 -28.85 -17.17 4.97
N ASN A 139 -29.75 -16.20 5.12
CA ASN A 139 -31.17 -16.44 5.37
C ASN A 139 -32.01 -15.48 4.52
N SER A 140 -33.34 -15.51 4.67
CA SER A 140 -34.24 -14.69 3.85
C SER A 140 -34.19 -13.19 4.16
N GLN A 141 -33.50 -12.77 5.24
CA GLN A 141 -33.39 -11.37 5.64
C GLN A 141 -32.04 -10.77 5.26
N HIS A 142 -30.95 -11.52 5.43
CA HIS A 142 -29.61 -10.97 5.34
C HIS A 142 -28.55 -12.02 4.98
N CYS A 143 -27.45 -11.52 4.44
CA CYS A 143 -26.17 -12.20 4.40
C CYS A 143 -25.25 -11.56 5.45
N ILE A 144 -24.70 -12.33 6.38
CA ILE A 144 -23.76 -11.83 7.40
C ILE A 144 -22.43 -12.54 7.23
N MET A 145 -21.36 -11.75 7.26
CA MET A 145 -19.97 -12.20 7.23
C MET A 145 -19.21 -11.42 8.31
N LYS A 146 -18.08 -11.96 8.76
CA LYS A 146 -17.19 -11.23 9.66
C LYS A 146 -16.46 -10.13 8.89
N ASN A 147 -16.21 -9.04 9.60
CA ASN A 147 -15.37 -7.94 9.14
C ASN A 147 -13.93 -8.41 8.86
N PRO A 148 -13.16 -7.68 8.04
CA PRO A 148 -11.70 -7.78 8.01
C PRO A 148 -11.08 -7.77 9.41
N LEU A 149 -9.86 -8.31 9.50
CA LEU A 149 -9.06 -8.24 10.73
C LEU A 149 -8.93 -6.78 11.21
N PRO A 150 -8.88 -6.54 12.53
CA PRO A 150 -9.12 -5.22 13.09
C PRO A 150 -7.99 -4.21 12.81
N ASP A 151 -6.74 -4.67 12.79
CA ASP A 151 -5.55 -3.82 12.64
C ASP A 151 -4.35 -4.61 12.10
N PHE A 152 -3.26 -3.90 11.86
CA PHE A 152 -2.01 -4.44 11.32
C PHE A 152 -1.34 -5.47 12.25
N THR A 153 -1.52 -5.39 13.58
CA THR A 153 -0.85 -6.28 14.54
C THR A 153 -1.36 -7.71 14.41
N VAL A 154 -2.67 -7.87 14.18
CA VAL A 154 -3.29 -9.17 13.94
C VAL A 154 -3.16 -9.56 12.47
N ARG A 155 -3.42 -8.63 11.53
CA ARG A 155 -3.40 -8.89 10.08
C ARG A 155 -2.03 -9.32 9.56
N TYR A 156 -0.95 -8.73 10.07
CA TYR A 156 0.41 -8.96 9.56
C TYR A 156 1.30 -9.76 10.50
N ARG A 157 0.75 -10.38 11.56
CA ARG A 157 1.53 -11.22 12.49
C ARG A 157 2.38 -12.28 11.76
N GLU A 158 1.81 -12.99 10.81
CA GLU A 158 2.55 -14.00 10.02
C GLU A 158 3.54 -13.36 9.05
N ALA A 159 3.25 -12.18 8.51
CA ALA A 159 4.15 -11.45 7.65
C ALA A 159 5.41 -11.01 8.42
N TYR A 160 5.25 -10.43 9.61
CA TYR A 160 6.36 -10.04 10.49
C TYR A 160 7.19 -11.25 10.92
N ARG A 161 6.53 -12.37 11.27
CA ARG A 161 7.23 -13.61 11.60
C ARG A 161 8.08 -14.10 10.42
N THR A 162 7.52 -14.09 9.21
CA THR A 162 8.20 -14.54 8.00
C THR A 162 9.37 -13.62 7.65
N GLU A 163 9.18 -12.31 7.73
CA GLU A 163 10.21 -11.29 7.50
C GLU A 163 11.41 -11.45 8.44
N ILE A 164 11.16 -11.59 9.75
CA ILE A 164 12.22 -11.77 10.75
C ILE A 164 12.99 -13.06 10.50
N LEU A 165 12.29 -14.16 10.20
CA LEU A 165 12.93 -15.44 9.88
C LEU A 165 13.79 -15.34 8.61
N HIS A 166 13.30 -14.66 7.57
CA HIS A 166 14.05 -14.40 6.35
C HIS A 166 15.34 -13.60 6.63
N PHE A 167 15.25 -12.57 7.45
CA PHE A 167 16.40 -11.76 7.84
C PHE A 167 17.43 -12.59 8.61
N ILE A 168 17.00 -13.37 9.60
CA ILE A 168 17.89 -14.27 10.37
C ILE A 168 18.59 -15.26 9.44
N ASP A 169 17.84 -15.89 8.53
CA ASP A 169 18.39 -16.84 7.56
C ASP A 169 19.45 -16.18 6.66
N SER A 170 19.15 -14.96 6.17
CA SER A 170 20.07 -14.17 5.34
C SER A 170 21.38 -13.86 6.06
N VAL A 171 21.31 -13.54 7.35
CA VAL A 171 22.50 -13.29 8.18
C VAL A 171 23.31 -14.56 8.42
N LEU A 172 22.65 -15.68 8.76
CA LEU A 172 23.31 -16.94 9.08
C LEU A 172 23.99 -17.58 7.86
N HIS A 173 23.38 -17.47 6.69
CA HIS A 173 23.85 -18.10 5.46
C HIS A 173 24.56 -17.15 4.50
N HIS A 174 24.74 -15.88 4.88
CA HIS A 174 25.35 -14.85 4.03
C HIS A 174 24.65 -14.69 2.67
N THR A 175 23.32 -14.79 2.64
CA THR A 175 22.51 -14.61 1.43
C THR A 175 21.90 -13.20 1.40
N PRO A 176 21.54 -12.68 0.21
CA PRO A 176 20.91 -11.36 0.11
C PRO A 176 19.53 -11.31 0.78
N VAL A 177 19.22 -10.18 1.42
CA VAL A 177 17.85 -9.86 1.82
C VAL A 177 17.01 -9.50 0.59
N VAL A 178 15.71 -9.83 0.63
CA VAL A 178 14.79 -9.56 -0.50
C VAL A 178 14.32 -8.11 -0.57
N CYS A 179 14.39 -7.37 0.52
CA CYS A 179 14.11 -5.94 0.59
C CYS A 179 15.35 -5.23 1.13
N THR A 180 15.86 -4.27 0.35
CA THR A 180 17.12 -3.58 0.62
C THR A 180 16.88 -2.13 1.03
N GLY A 181 17.94 -1.44 1.49
CA GLY A 181 17.85 0.00 1.76
C GLY A 181 17.51 0.84 0.52
N GLU A 182 17.82 0.35 -0.69
CA GLU A 182 17.45 1.04 -1.93
C GLU A 182 15.93 1.03 -2.15
N ASP A 183 15.24 -0.05 -1.75
CA ASP A 183 13.78 -0.13 -1.88
C ASP A 183 13.08 0.92 -1.01
N ALA A 184 13.57 1.09 0.23
CA ALA A 184 13.11 2.14 1.13
C ALA A 184 13.40 3.54 0.56
N LEU A 185 14.58 3.76 -0.02
CA LEU A 185 14.94 5.04 -0.64
C LEU A 185 14.03 5.37 -1.83
N LEU A 186 13.71 4.39 -2.68
CA LEU A 186 12.84 4.58 -3.84
C LEU A 186 11.40 4.86 -3.42
N ALA A 187 10.86 4.13 -2.43
CA ALA A 187 9.55 4.43 -1.85
C ALA A 187 9.50 5.85 -1.24
N GLN A 188 10.57 6.26 -0.55
CA GLN A 188 10.68 7.60 0.03
C GLN A 188 10.73 8.70 -1.04
N ARG A 189 11.42 8.50 -2.16
CA ARG A 189 11.41 9.45 -3.29
C ARG A 189 10.00 9.64 -3.85
N ILE A 190 9.25 8.55 -3.99
CA ILE A 190 7.84 8.62 -4.42
C ILE A 190 7.01 9.40 -3.39
N ALA A 191 7.22 9.18 -2.09
CA ALA A 191 6.53 9.91 -1.03
C ALA A 191 6.82 11.42 -1.04
N ILE A 192 8.06 11.83 -1.27
CA ILE A 192 8.43 13.25 -1.40
C ILE A 192 7.72 13.87 -2.61
N ALA A 193 7.76 13.22 -3.77
CA ALA A 193 7.07 13.67 -4.97
C ALA A 193 5.53 13.70 -4.79
N ALA A 194 4.97 12.72 -4.09
CA ALA A 194 3.56 12.65 -3.74
C ALA A 194 3.13 13.84 -2.89
N GLN A 195 3.94 14.23 -1.89
CA GLN A 195 3.68 15.41 -1.08
C GLN A 195 3.77 16.70 -1.91
N GLN A 196 4.73 16.80 -2.84
CA GLN A 196 4.82 17.93 -3.77
C GLN A 196 3.61 18.00 -4.71
N SER A 197 3.14 16.85 -5.20
CA SER A 197 1.95 16.76 -6.05
C SER A 197 0.69 17.19 -5.30
N LEU A 198 0.52 16.71 -4.05
CA LEU A 198 -0.60 17.11 -3.21
C LEU A 198 -0.64 18.63 -2.97
N LYS A 199 0.52 19.24 -2.70
CA LYS A 199 0.64 20.69 -2.45
C LYS A 199 0.40 21.53 -3.72
N SER A 200 0.96 21.10 -4.86
CA SER A 200 0.89 21.85 -6.12
C SER A 200 -0.39 21.60 -6.91
N GLY A 201 -1.06 20.46 -6.69
CA GLY A 201 -2.20 20.02 -7.48
C GLY A 201 -1.83 19.53 -8.89
N LEU A 202 -0.54 19.26 -9.16
CA LEU A 202 0.00 18.86 -10.47
C LEU A 202 0.73 17.51 -10.38
N PRO A 203 0.83 16.73 -11.47
CA PRO A 203 1.70 15.56 -11.53
C PRO A 203 3.18 15.93 -11.33
N VAL A 204 3.92 15.07 -10.61
CA VAL A 204 5.33 15.28 -10.30
C VAL A 204 6.14 14.07 -10.78
N LYS A 205 7.17 14.32 -11.60
CA LYS A 205 8.08 13.27 -12.08
C LYS A 205 9.01 12.81 -10.96
N ILE A 206 9.32 11.52 -10.94
CA ILE A 206 10.32 10.94 -10.03
C ILE A 206 11.69 11.05 -10.70
N THR A 207 12.54 11.96 -10.22
CA THR A 207 13.93 12.12 -10.70
C THR A 207 14.93 11.61 -9.67
N SER A 208 16.15 11.30 -10.13
CA SER A 208 17.27 10.96 -9.23
C SER A 208 17.56 12.06 -8.22
N ASP A 209 17.29 13.31 -8.60
CA ASP A 209 17.68 14.51 -7.85
C ASP A 209 16.67 14.90 -6.78
N ILE A 210 15.58 14.12 -6.63
CA ILE A 210 14.71 14.18 -5.46
C ILE A 210 15.51 13.60 -4.28
N TYR A 211 16.37 14.44 -3.73
CA TYR A 211 17.03 14.25 -2.45
C TYR A 211 16.58 15.38 -1.50
N LEU A 212 16.59 15.02 -0.21
CA LEU A 212 16.29 15.80 1.00
C LEU A 212 16.35 17.33 0.86
#